data_AF-A0A6A1WUW0-F1
#
_entry.id   AF-A0A6A1WUW0-F1
#
_cell.length_a   1.000
_cell.length_b   1.000
_cell.length_c   1.000
_cell.angle_alpha   90.00
_cell.angle_beta   90.00
_cell.angle_gamma   90.00
#
_symmetry.space_group_name_H-M   'P 1'
#
loop_
_entity.id
_entity.type
_entity.pdbx_description
1 polymer ?
#
loop_
_entity_poly.entity_id
_entity_poly.type
_entity_poly.pdbx_seq_one_letter_code
_entity_poly.pdbx_strand_id
1 'polypeptide(L)'
;MGGLNFAHILAIAYSLFFIVSPVVKAGYYPSQALDNFPTSAIDTSFLTHIIYVLLVPNNVTFKFDISNSTASILSNFTTLHRKTPT
;
A
#
# COMPACT_ATOMS: atom_id res chain seq x y z
N MET A 1 -47.28 14.75 5.95
CA MET A 1 -46.17 14.01 5.32
C MET A 1 -45.11 15.04 4.93
N GLY A 2 -44.08 15.22 5.75
CA GLY A 2 -42.98 16.15 5.46
C GLY A 2 -41.98 15.47 4.52
N GLY A 3 -41.87 15.94 3.28
CA GLY A 3 -40.89 15.44 2.31
C GLY A 3 -39.48 15.91 2.65
N LEU A 4 -38.46 15.15 2.22
CA LEU A 4 -37.09 15.61 2.29
C LEU A 4 -36.94 16.90 1.48
N ASN A 5 -36.45 17.96 2.12
CA ASN A 5 -36.11 19.19 1.43
C ASN A 5 -34.68 19.13 0.86
N PHE A 6 -34.34 20.09 0.01
CA PHE A 6 -33.06 20.16 -0.69
C PHE A 6 -31.83 20.07 0.23
N ALA A 7 -31.89 20.66 1.42
CA ALA A 7 -30.78 20.62 2.39
C ALA A 7 -30.53 19.19 2.92
N HIS A 8 -31.58 18.40 3.09
CA HIS A 8 -31.44 17.00 3.50
C HIS A 8 -30.82 16.15 2.39
N ILE A 9 -31.20 16.39 1.14
CA ILE A 9 -30.60 15.70 -0.01
C ILE A 9 -29.11 16.05 -0.13
N LEU A 10 -28.74 17.32 0.04
CA LEU A 10 -27.36 17.76 -0.01
C LEU A 10 -26.52 17.18 1.14
N ALA A 11 -27.07 17.14 2.36
CA ALA A 11 -26.39 16.54 3.51
C ALA A 11 -26.17 15.02 3.34
N ILE A 12 -27.15 14.31 2.78
CA ILE A 12 -27.03 12.87 2.46
C ILE A 12 -25.98 12.65 1.36
N ALA A 13 -26.01 13.44 0.28
CA ALA A 13 -25.03 13.33 -0.80
C ALA A 13 -23.60 13.64 -0.32
N TYR A 14 -23.43 14.67 0.50
CA TYR A 14 -22.14 15.02 1.11
C TYR A 14 -21.64 13.90 2.02
N SER A 15 -22.52 13.34 2.87
CA SER A 15 -22.16 12.21 3.75
C SER A 15 -21.77 10.95 2.98
N LEU A 16 -22.47 10.64 1.88
CA LEU A 16 -22.14 9.53 0.99
C LEU A 16 -20.81 9.74 0.26
N PHE A 17 -20.41 10.99 -0.02
CA PHE A 17 -19.13 11.32 -0.65
C PHE A 17 -17.93 10.98 0.25
N PHE A 18 -18.08 11.02 1.58
CA PHE A 18 -17.04 10.61 2.54
C PHE A 18 -16.99 9.10 2.81
N ILE A 19 -17.94 8.31 2.28
CA ILE A 19 -17.97 6.84 2.45
C ILE A 19 -17.24 6.14 1.28
N VAL A 20 -16.53 6.88 0.42
CA VAL A 20 -15.70 6.27 -0.62
C VAL A 20 -14.42 5.74 0.01
N SER A 21 -14.36 4.42 0.21
CA SER A 21 -13.12 3.73 0.57
C SER A 21 -12.03 4.00 -0.48
N PRO A 22 -10.78 4.25 -0.07
CA PRO A 22 -9.70 4.47 -1.02
C PRO A 22 -9.50 3.26 -1.93
N VAL A 23 -9.35 3.50 -3.22
CA VAL A 23 -9.14 2.45 -4.23
C VAL A 23 -7.77 1.81 -4.03
N VAL A 24 -7.74 0.47 -3.92
CA VAL A 24 -6.50 -0.29 -3.77
C VAL A 24 -5.99 -0.75 -5.14
N LYS A 25 -4.80 -0.28 -5.53
CA LYS A 25 -4.02 -0.75 -6.67
C LYS A 25 -2.69 -1.27 -6.12
N ALA A 26 -2.60 -2.58 -5.91
CA ALA A 26 -1.45 -3.20 -5.27
C ALA A 26 -0.59 -3.99 -6.26
N GLY A 27 0.72 -3.94 -6.09
CA GLY A 27 1.68 -4.78 -6.81
C GLY A 27 2.55 -5.60 -5.85
N TYR A 28 3.00 -6.77 -6.30
CA TYR A 28 4.00 -7.57 -5.57
C TYR A 28 5.39 -7.29 -6.11
N TYR A 29 6.35 -7.11 -5.21
CA TYR A 29 7.77 -6.97 -5.52
C TYR A 29 8.54 -8.20 -5.04
N PRO A 30 8.99 -9.09 -5.96
CA PRO A 30 9.78 -10.26 -5.60
C PRO A 30 11.15 -9.87 -5.03
N SER A 31 11.54 -10.44 -3.89
CA SER A 31 12.85 -10.19 -3.25
C SER A 31 14.03 -10.54 -4.16
N GLN A 32 13.84 -11.54 -5.03
CA GLN A 32 14.80 -11.99 -6.04
C GLN A 32 14.99 -10.98 -7.18
N ALA A 33 14.08 -10.00 -7.33
CA ALA A 33 14.17 -9.00 -8.39
C ALA A 33 15.19 -7.90 -8.08
N LEU A 34 15.67 -7.79 -6.84
CA LEU A 34 16.48 -6.65 -6.38
C LEU A 34 17.73 -6.39 -7.23
N ASP A 35 18.40 -7.45 -7.67
CA ASP A 35 19.66 -7.34 -8.43
C ASP A 35 19.46 -6.79 -9.85
N ASN A 36 18.30 -7.07 -10.47
CA ASN A 36 18.02 -6.69 -11.86
C ASN A 36 16.97 -5.57 -11.99
N PHE A 37 16.18 -5.34 -10.94
CA PHE A 37 15.10 -4.37 -10.91
C PHE A 37 15.06 -3.71 -9.52
N PRO A 38 15.90 -2.69 -9.29
CA PRO A 38 15.99 -2.04 -7.99
C PRO A 38 14.69 -1.31 -7.66
N THR A 39 14.38 -1.18 -6.38
CA THR A 39 13.16 -0.50 -5.91
C THR A 39 13.07 0.94 -6.39
N SER A 40 14.21 1.61 -6.59
CA SER A 40 14.28 2.95 -7.16
C SER A 40 13.80 3.04 -8.62
N ALA A 41 13.68 1.94 -9.35
CA ALA A 41 13.16 1.92 -10.72
C ALA A 41 11.64 1.72 -10.80
N ILE A 42 10.98 1.44 -9.67
CA ILE A 42 9.54 1.23 -9.62
C ILE A 42 8.81 2.56 -9.85
N ASP A 43 7.95 2.58 -10.87
CA ASP A 43 6.99 3.66 -11.09
C ASP A 43 5.77 3.45 -10.19
N THR A 44 5.66 4.28 -9.15
CA THR A 44 4.59 4.19 -8.16
C THR A 44 3.34 4.97 -8.57
N SER A 45 3.33 5.69 -9.70
CA SER A 45 2.18 6.49 -10.14
C SER A 45 0.92 5.66 -10.42
N PHE A 46 1.09 4.37 -10.71
CA PHE A 46 0.00 3.44 -10.99
C PHE A 46 -0.49 2.65 -9.77
N LEU A 47 0.22 2.74 -8.63
CA LEU A 47 0.00 1.90 -7.46
C LEU A 47 -0.34 2.75 -6.24
N THR A 48 -1.29 2.26 -5.44
CA THR A 48 -1.50 2.78 -4.08
C THR A 48 -0.74 1.97 -3.04
N HIS A 49 -0.40 0.73 -3.35
CA HIS A 49 0.35 -0.16 -2.45
C HIS A 49 1.38 -0.98 -3.22
N ILE A 50 2.51 -1.28 -2.58
CA ILE A 50 3.46 -2.26 -3.08
C ILE A 50 3.93 -3.16 -1.95
N ILE A 51 3.93 -4.47 -2.20
CA ILE A 51 4.11 -5.49 -1.17
C ILE A 51 5.40 -6.25 -1.48
N TYR A 52 6.34 -6.23 -0.55
CA TYR A 52 7.58 -7.01 -0.65
C TYR A 52 7.27 -8.50 -0.44
N VAL A 53 7.66 -9.35 -1.40
CA VAL A 53 7.37 -10.80 -1.37
C VAL A 53 8.61 -11.62 -1.71
N LEU A 54 8.95 -12.70 -1.01
CA LEU A 54 8.36 -13.22 0.21
C LEU A 54 9.40 -13.25 1.32
N LEU A 55 8.96 -12.97 2.54
CA LEU A 55 9.68 -13.33 3.75
C LEU A 55 9.22 -14.71 4.19
N VAL A 56 10.15 -15.65 4.25
CA VAL A 56 9.87 -17.04 4.67
C VAL A 56 10.17 -17.16 6.16
N PRO A 57 9.20 -17.59 6.99
CA PRO A 57 9.46 -17.80 8.41
C PRO A 57 10.33 -19.03 8.63
N ASN A 58 11.05 -19.05 9.76
CA ASN A 58 11.76 -20.21 10.23
C ASN A 58 10.79 -21.36 10.53
N ASN A 59 11.11 -22.58 10.09
CA ASN A 59 10.22 -23.73 10.21
C ASN A 59 10.11 -24.33 11.63
N VAL A 60 10.95 -23.91 12.57
CA VAL A 60 10.91 -24.33 13.98
C VAL A 60 10.28 -23.25 14.85
N THR A 61 10.70 -21.98 14.68
CA THR A 61 10.27 -20.89 15.57
C THR A 61 9.00 -20.20 15.09
N PHE A 62 8.60 -20.39 13.83
CA PHE A 62 7.51 -19.68 13.16
C PHE A 62 7.65 -18.14 13.19
N LYS A 63 8.89 -17.65 13.35
CA LYS A 63 9.24 -16.23 13.30
C LYS A 63 10.02 -15.93 12.03
N PHE A 64 9.99 -14.68 11.58
CA PHE A 64 10.85 -14.24 10.50
C PHE A 64 12.27 -14.03 11.03
N ASP A 65 13.21 -14.81 10.50
CA ASP A 65 14.64 -14.59 10.70
C ASP A 65 15.11 -13.52 9.73
N ILE A 66 15.04 -12.25 10.15
CA ILE A 66 15.46 -11.11 9.33
C ILE A 66 16.94 -10.84 9.58
N SER A 67 17.79 -11.16 8.60
CA SER A 67 19.21 -10.78 8.63
C SER A 67 19.39 -9.26 8.57
N ASN A 68 20.54 -8.76 9.02
CA ASN A 68 20.89 -7.33 8.91
C ASN A 68 20.80 -6.80 7.47
N SER A 69 21.20 -7.62 6.48
CA SER A 69 21.09 -7.26 5.06
C SER A 69 19.62 -7.12 4.63
N THR A 70 18.77 -8.08 4.99
CA THR A 70 17.34 -8.04 4.68
C THR A 70 16.65 -6.88 5.38
N ALA A 71 16.99 -6.60 6.65
CA ALA A 71 16.47 -5.44 7.37
C ALA A 71 16.80 -4.12 6.66
N SER A 72 18.02 -3.97 6.15
CA SER A 72 18.42 -2.78 5.38
C SER A 72 17.63 -2.65 4.07
N ILE A 73 17.41 -3.75 3.35
CA ILE A 73 16.60 -3.78 2.13
C ILE A 73 15.15 -3.37 2.44
N LEU A 74 14.54 -3.94 3.48
CA LEU A 74 13.18 -3.63 3.89
C LEU A 74 13.02 -2.16 4.32
N SER A 75 14.01 -1.63 5.07
CA SER A 75 14.05 -0.21 5.42
C SER A 75 14.07 0.66 4.16
N ASN A 76 14.92 0.35 3.19
CA ASN A 76 14.98 1.08 1.92
C ASN A 76 13.70 0.93 1.09
N PHE A 77 13.04 -0.23 1.14
CA PHE A 77 11.77 -0.48 0.44
C PHE A 77 10.67 0.49 0.89
N THR A 78 10.61 0.83 2.19
CA THR A 78 9.61 1.79 2.70
C THR A 78 9.79 3.21 2.17
N THR A 79 10.96 3.56 1.64
CA THR A 79 11.19 4.89 1.02
C THR A 79 10.35 5.13 -0.24
N LEU A 80 9.77 4.06 -0.83
CA LEU A 80 8.84 4.15 -1.95
C LEU A 80 7.62 5.03 -1.65
N HIS A 81 7.21 5.13 -0.38
CA HIS A 81 6.12 6.04 0.01
C HIS A 81 6.41 7.50 -0.33
N ARG A 82 7.67 7.92 -0.36
CA ARG A 82 8.06 9.30 -0.72
C ARG A 82 7.88 9.60 -2.21
N LYS A 83 7.81 8.56 -3.06
CA LYS A 83 7.64 8.73 -4.51
C LYS A 83 6.19 8.87 -4.94
N THR A 84 5.25 8.42 -4.12
CA THR A 84 3.82 8.58 -4.40
C THR A 84 3.38 9.93 -3.82
N PRO A 85 2.99 10.92 -4.65
CA PRO A 85 2.40 12.15 -4.15
C PRO A 85 1.12 11.82 -3.39
N THR A 86 0.98 12.33 -2.17
CA THR A 86 -0.27 12.30 -1.40
C THR A 86 -1.36 13.11 -2.07
#